data_AF-A0A3A6N453-F1
#
_entry.id   AF-A0A3A6N453-F1
#
_cell.length_a   1.000
_cell.length_b   1.000
_cell.length_c   1.000
_cell.angle_alpha   90.00
_cell.angle_beta   90.00
_cell.angle_gamma   90.00
#
_symmetry.space_group_name_H-M   'P 1'
#
loop_
_entity.id
_entity.type
_entity.pdbx_description
1 polymer ?
#
loop_
_entity_poly.entity_id
_entity_poly.type
_entity_poly.pdbx_seq_one_letter_code
_entity_poly.pdbx_strand_id
1 'polypeptide(L)'
;MLILIASTLLVLMVAFCGGFLWFLIRFKRQRDFSTHIQEAVTVEELDLEGRIAGINNKLEALTAICLELKERFESIEHRTGIVLSRNVRASSDPTAYDMVCKGFERGKKVTELARQFGRSKGEIELILNLGQIRKEG
;
A
#
# COMPACT_ATOMS: atom_id res chain seq x y z
N MET A 1 83.41 40.72 13.20
CA MET A 1 82.97 39.49 12.50
C MET A 1 82.07 38.63 13.39
N LEU A 2 82.55 38.06 14.50
CA LEU A 2 81.75 37.17 15.37
C LEU A 2 80.46 37.79 15.91
N ILE A 3 80.51 39.06 16.36
CA ILE A 3 79.33 39.76 16.89
C ILE A 3 78.23 39.97 15.83
N LEU A 4 78.61 40.24 14.57
CA LEU A 4 77.66 40.39 13.45
C LEU A 4 77.03 39.06 13.03
N ILE A 5 77.78 37.96 13.16
CA ILE A 5 77.26 36.62 12.89
C ILE A 5 76.29 36.19 14.01
N ALA A 6 76.64 36.50 15.27
CA ALA A 6 75.77 36.21 16.41
C ALA A 6 74.45 37.01 16.36
N SER A 7 74.49 38.29 15.97
CA SER A 7 73.27 39.11 15.87
C SER A 7 72.35 38.66 14.74
N THR A 8 72.90 38.28 13.58
CA THR A 8 72.10 37.78 12.46
C THR A 8 71.44 36.44 12.78
N LEU A 9 72.16 35.52 13.44
CA LEU A 9 71.58 34.25 13.91
C LEU A 9 70.45 34.47 14.93
N LEU A 10 70.60 35.43 15.84
CA LEU A 10 69.58 35.72 16.85
C LEU A 10 68.29 36.28 16.23
N VAL A 11 68.40 37.19 15.26
CA VAL A 11 67.23 37.72 14.54
C VAL A 11 66.52 36.61 13.77
N LEU A 12 67.27 35.71 13.14
CA LEU A 12 66.71 34.59 12.37
C LEU A 12 65.98 33.60 13.27
N MET A 13 66.52 33.32 14.46
CA MET A 13 65.86 32.50 15.49
C MET A 13 64.54 33.11 15.96
N VAL A 14 64.54 34.41 16.28
CA VAL A 14 63.32 35.10 16.74
C VAL A 14 62.25 35.11 15.63
N ALA A 15 62.63 35.36 14.39
CA ALA A 15 61.72 35.30 13.24
C ALA A 15 61.12 33.90 13.06
N PHE A 16 61.94 32.86 13.21
CA PHE A 16 61.49 31.47 13.12
C PHE A 16 60.54 31.09 14.25
N CYS A 17 60.84 31.48 15.49
CA CYS A 17 59.95 31.27 16.64
C CYS A 17 58.61 32.01 16.48
N GLY A 18 58.63 33.26 16.01
CA GLY A 18 57.42 34.04 15.75
C GLY A 18 56.54 33.42 14.67
N GLY A 19 57.16 32.99 13.55
CA GLY A 19 56.46 32.29 12.47
C GLY A 19 55.89 30.95 12.92
N PHE A 20 56.63 30.20 13.73
CA PHE A 20 56.20 28.91 14.26
C PHE A 20 55.02 29.05 15.23
N LEU A 21 55.05 30.04 16.13
CA LEU A 21 53.93 30.33 17.03
C LEU A 21 52.69 30.79 16.25
N TRP A 22 52.83 31.65 15.25
CA TRP A 22 51.72 32.04 14.38
C TRP A 22 51.14 30.86 13.61
N PHE A 23 52.00 29.96 13.13
CA PHE A 23 51.59 28.71 12.46
C PHE A 23 50.82 27.80 13.42
N LEU A 24 51.29 27.61 14.66
CA LEU A 24 50.59 26.81 15.66
C LEU A 24 49.22 27.40 16.03
N ILE A 25 49.11 28.72 16.18
CA ILE A 25 47.84 29.39 16.45
C ILE A 25 46.86 29.20 15.28
N ARG A 26 47.33 29.37 14.04
CA ARG A 26 46.51 29.15 12.84
C ARG A 26 46.09 27.69 12.71
N PHE A 27 47.00 26.76 12.99
CA PHE A 27 46.75 25.32 12.90
C PHE A 27 45.76 24.85 13.97
N LYS A 28 45.86 25.38 15.20
CA LYS A 28 44.87 25.12 16.26
C LYS A 28 43.48 25.63 15.88
N ARG A 29 43.40 26.83 15.32
CA ARG A 29 42.13 27.41 14.83
C ARG A 29 41.50 26.59 13.71
N GLN A 30 42.30 25.97 12.83
CA GLN A 30 41.78 25.04 11.81
C GLN A 30 41.32 23.71 12.41
N ARG A 31 42.01 23.19 13.44
CA ARG A 31 41.60 21.95 14.12
C ARG A 31 40.27 22.08 14.86
N ASP A 32 40.05 23.19 15.56
CA ASP A 32 38.79 23.44 16.27
C ASP A 32 37.61 23.53 15.28
N PHE A 33 37.83 24.10 14.09
CA PHE A 33 36.79 24.17 13.06
C PHE A 33 36.46 22.81 12.44
N SER A 34 37.48 21.97 12.21
CA SER A 34 37.29 20.62 11.66
C SER A 34 36.57 19.69 12.63
N THR A 35 36.81 19.82 13.93
CA THR A 35 36.14 19.00 14.96
C THR A 35 34.69 19.41 15.13
N HIS A 36 34.37 20.71 15.13
CA HIS A 36 32.99 21.17 15.19
C HIS A 36 32.17 20.82 13.93
N ILE A 37 32.78 20.82 12.74
CA ILE A 37 32.08 20.36 11.52
C ILE A 37 31.85 18.85 11.56
N GLN A 38 32.85 18.07 12.00
CA GLN A 38 32.73 16.61 12.04
C GLN A 38 31.69 16.15 13.07
N GLU A 39 31.58 16.83 14.21
CA GLU A 39 30.56 16.57 15.23
C GLU A 39 29.15 16.97 14.77
N ALA A 40 29.00 18.08 14.03
CA ALA A 40 27.71 18.48 13.47
C ALA A 40 27.23 17.55 12.33
N VAL A 41 28.16 17.14 11.44
CA VAL A 41 27.85 16.26 10.30
C VAL A 41 27.54 14.84 10.76
N THR A 42 28.24 14.32 11.77
CA THR A 42 27.98 12.97 12.29
C THR A 42 26.62 12.86 12.99
N VAL A 43 26.19 13.90 13.72
CA VAL A 43 24.87 13.91 14.37
C VAL A 43 23.73 14.00 13.35
N GLU A 44 23.90 14.78 12.28
CA GLU A 44 22.91 14.90 11.20
C GLU A 44 22.86 13.63 10.32
N GLU A 45 23.99 12.97 10.07
CA GLU A 45 24.03 11.67 9.38
C GLU A 45 23.38 10.55 10.19
N LEU A 46 23.59 10.50 11.51
CA LEU A 46 22.93 9.52 12.41
C LEU A 46 21.41 9.71 12.47
N ASP A 47 20.91 10.94 12.44
CA ASP A 47 19.46 11.21 12.40
C ASP A 47 18.85 10.81 11.04
N LEU A 48 19.55 11.06 9.94
CA LEU A 48 19.12 10.63 8.60
C LEU A 48 19.10 9.10 8.47
N GLU A 49 20.13 8.40 8.95
CA GLU A 49 20.20 6.94 8.89
C GLU A 49 19.12 6.28 9.78
N GLY A 50 18.86 6.85 10.97
CA GLY A 50 17.75 6.42 11.83
C GLY A 50 16.38 6.63 11.19
N ARG A 51 16.18 7.76 10.50
CA ARG A 51 14.95 8.04 9.75
C ARG A 51 14.79 7.11 8.54
N ILE A 52 15.87 6.82 7.81
CA ILE A 52 15.86 5.88 6.68
C ILE A 52 15.51 4.48 7.18
N ALA A 53 16.15 3.99 8.24
CA ALA A 53 15.82 2.70 8.84
C ALA A 53 14.37 2.63 9.31
N GLY A 54 13.87 3.69 9.95
CA GLY A 54 12.47 3.79 10.37
C GLY A 54 11.49 3.78 9.19
N ILE A 55 11.81 4.45 8.08
CA ILE A 55 11.01 4.43 6.86
C ILE A 55 11.05 3.03 6.22
N ASN A 56 12.22 2.38 6.20
CA ASN A 56 12.39 1.06 5.61
C ASN A 56 11.58 0.00 6.37
N ASN A 57 11.62 0.03 7.71
CA ASN A 57 10.80 -0.86 8.54
C ASN A 57 9.30 -0.62 8.33
N LYS A 58 8.87 0.64 8.15
CA LYS A 58 7.47 0.95 7.82
C LYS A 58 7.07 0.42 6.45
N LEU A 59 7.96 0.52 5.46
CA LEU A 59 7.76 -0.04 4.13
C LEU A 59 7.62 -1.56 4.17
N GLU A 60 8.51 -2.26 4.87
CA GLU A 60 8.44 -3.72 5.03
C GLU A 60 7.13 -4.15 5.72
N ALA A 61 6.72 -3.46 6.78
CA ALA A 61 5.46 -3.71 7.45
C ALA A 61 4.26 -3.49 6.52
N LEU A 62 4.28 -2.42 5.70
CA LEU A 62 3.22 -2.14 4.74
C LEU A 62 3.15 -3.22 3.65
N THR A 63 4.30 -3.66 3.15
CA THR A 63 4.40 -4.75 2.16
C THR A 63 3.85 -6.05 2.71
N ALA A 64 4.16 -6.39 3.97
CA ALA A 64 3.61 -7.58 4.62
C ALA A 64 2.09 -7.52 4.73
N ILE A 65 1.54 -6.37 5.14
CA ILE A 65 0.08 -6.16 5.23
C ILE A 65 -0.58 -6.27 3.84
N CYS A 66 0.03 -5.70 2.80
CA CYS A 66 -0.48 -5.78 1.44
C CYS A 66 -0.50 -7.23 0.91
N LEU A 67 0.52 -8.03 1.22
CA LEU A 67 0.56 -9.45 0.86
C LEU A 67 -0.53 -10.25 1.59
N GLU A 68 -0.72 -10.01 2.88
CA GLU A 68 -1.78 -10.67 3.66
C GLU A 68 -3.17 -10.30 3.15
N LEU A 69 -3.40 -9.02 2.83
CA LEU A 69 -4.65 -8.56 2.21
C LEU A 69 -4.91 -9.25 0.88
N LYS A 70 -3.89 -9.36 0.02
CA LYS A 70 -4.00 -10.03 -1.28
C LYS A 70 -4.41 -11.49 -1.11
N GLU A 71 -3.77 -12.22 -0.19
CA GLU A 71 -4.10 -13.63 0.09
C GLU A 71 -5.55 -13.78 0.58
N ARG A 72 -5.98 -12.87 1.48
CA ARG A 72 -7.37 -12.85 1.95
C ARG A 72 -8.37 -12.57 0.82
N PHE A 73 -8.05 -11.65 -0.10
CA PHE A 73 -8.89 -11.37 -1.26
C PHE A 73 -9.00 -12.57 -2.20
N GLU A 74 -7.88 -13.22 -2.54
CA GLU A 74 -7.89 -14.44 -3.36
C GLU A 74 -8.72 -15.56 -2.71
N SER A 75 -8.62 -15.72 -1.39
CA SER A 75 -9.46 -16.68 -0.67
C SER A 75 -10.94 -16.33 -0.72
N ILE A 76 -11.29 -15.05 -0.61
CA ILE A 76 -12.69 -14.58 -0.70
C ILE A 76 -13.22 -14.78 -2.12
N GLU A 77 -12.43 -14.44 -3.14
CA GLU A 77 -12.77 -14.63 -4.54
C GLU A 77 -13.05 -16.10 -4.84
N HIS A 78 -12.18 -17.02 -4.38
CA HIS A 78 -12.38 -18.45 -4.56
C HIS A 78 -13.67 -18.94 -3.90
N ARG A 79 -13.93 -18.54 -2.66
CA ARG A 79 -15.18 -18.87 -1.96
C ARG A 79 -16.41 -18.30 -2.67
N THR A 80 -16.31 -17.08 -3.17
CA THR A 80 -17.40 -16.41 -3.90
C THR A 80 -17.67 -17.09 -5.24
N GLY A 81 -16.61 -17.50 -5.96
CA GLY A 81 -16.74 -18.28 -7.19
C GLY A 81 -17.40 -19.64 -6.98
N ILE A 82 -17.09 -20.33 -5.88
CA ILE A 82 -17.76 -21.59 -5.50
C ILE A 82 -19.24 -21.34 -5.16
N VAL A 83 -19.56 -20.29 -4.41
CA VAL A 83 -20.95 -19.96 -4.06
C VAL A 83 -21.75 -19.57 -5.30
N LEU A 84 -21.20 -18.75 -6.18
CA LEU A 84 -21.84 -18.35 -7.43
C LEU A 84 -22.06 -19.54 -8.36
N SER A 85 -21.06 -20.39 -8.56
CA SER A 85 -21.21 -21.60 -9.39
C SER A 85 -22.22 -22.60 -8.80
N ARG A 86 -22.33 -22.68 -7.47
CA ARG A 86 -23.35 -23.49 -6.80
C ARG A 86 -24.75 -22.88 -6.91
N ASN A 87 -24.89 -21.55 -6.79
CA ASN A 87 -26.17 -20.87 -6.96
C ASN A 87 -26.67 -20.87 -8.41
N VAL A 88 -25.78 -20.75 -9.40
CA VAL A 88 -26.13 -20.89 -10.82
C VAL A 88 -26.63 -22.29 -11.14
N ARG A 89 -26.10 -23.34 -10.49
CA ARG A 89 -26.64 -24.71 -10.58
C ARG A 89 -27.91 -24.91 -9.77
N ALA A 90 -28.09 -24.25 -8.63
CA ALA A 90 -29.35 -24.32 -7.87
C ALA A 90 -30.50 -23.58 -8.57
N SER A 91 -30.21 -22.59 -9.42
CA SER A 91 -31.22 -21.91 -10.24
C SER A 91 -31.61 -22.70 -11.50
N SER A 92 -31.07 -23.90 -11.74
CA SER A 92 -31.47 -24.74 -12.87
C SER A 92 -32.65 -25.65 -12.57
N ASP A 93 -33.10 -25.73 -11.30
CA ASP A 93 -34.40 -26.34 -11.03
C ASP A 93 -35.49 -25.39 -11.53
N PRO A 94 -36.36 -25.83 -12.45
CA PRO A 94 -37.41 -24.98 -12.99
C PRO A 94 -38.31 -24.57 -11.82
N THR A 95 -38.23 -23.30 -11.45
CA THR A 95 -39.07 -22.76 -10.40
C THR A 95 -40.54 -22.98 -10.78
N ALA A 96 -41.42 -23.11 -9.78
CA ALA A 96 -42.87 -23.25 -10.04
C ALA A 96 -43.39 -22.15 -10.98
N TYR A 97 -42.77 -20.97 -10.91
CA TYR A 97 -42.95 -19.85 -11.83
C TYR A 97 -42.63 -20.19 -13.30
N ASP A 98 -41.44 -20.73 -13.57
CA ASP A 98 -41.03 -21.12 -14.94
C ASP A 98 -41.95 -22.20 -15.50
N MET A 99 -42.42 -23.12 -14.66
CA MET A 99 -43.37 -24.15 -15.06
C MET A 99 -44.76 -23.58 -15.38
N VAL A 100 -45.21 -22.54 -14.67
CA VAL A 100 -46.47 -21.82 -14.96
C VAL A 100 -46.34 -21.08 -16.30
N CYS A 101 -45.26 -20.34 -16.52
CA CYS A 101 -45.02 -19.62 -17.77
C CYS A 101 -44.93 -20.58 -18.98
N LYS A 102 -44.14 -21.65 -18.88
CA LYS A 102 -44.05 -22.68 -19.94
C LYS A 102 -45.37 -23.41 -20.16
N GLY A 103 -46.17 -23.63 -19.11
CA GLY A 103 -47.49 -24.24 -19.21
C GLY A 103 -48.46 -23.37 -20.01
N PHE A 104 -48.44 -22.06 -19.77
CA PHE A 104 -49.24 -21.08 -20.49
C PHE A 104 -48.80 -20.93 -21.95
N GLU A 105 -47.50 -20.86 -22.23
CA GLU A 105 -46.95 -20.84 -23.60
C GLU A 105 -47.33 -22.08 -24.42
N ARG A 106 -47.53 -23.22 -23.76
CA ARG A 106 -48.04 -24.46 -24.38
C ARG A 106 -49.57 -24.48 -24.56
N GLY A 107 -50.26 -23.39 -24.24
CA GLY A 107 -51.70 -23.23 -24.45
C GLY A 107 -52.60 -23.66 -23.28
N LYS A 108 -52.05 -23.96 -22.10
CA LYS A 108 -52.89 -24.26 -20.91
C LYS A 108 -53.64 -23.01 -20.44
N LYS A 109 -54.89 -23.20 -20.01
CA LYS A 109 -55.69 -22.10 -19.47
C LYS A 109 -55.23 -21.71 -18.06
N VAL A 110 -55.38 -20.43 -17.71
CA VAL A 110 -55.04 -19.89 -16.37
C VAL A 110 -55.72 -20.69 -15.25
N THR A 111 -56.96 -21.11 -15.44
CA THR A 111 -57.72 -21.91 -14.46
C THR A 111 -57.17 -23.33 -14.29
N GLU A 112 -56.60 -23.92 -15.34
CA GLU A 112 -55.96 -25.24 -15.28
C GLU A 112 -54.63 -25.17 -14.54
N LEU A 113 -53.86 -24.10 -14.78
CA LEU A 113 -52.62 -23.82 -14.05
C LEU A 113 -52.92 -23.52 -12.56
N ALA A 114 -53.94 -22.72 -12.27
CA ALA A 114 -54.40 -22.44 -10.91
C ALA A 114 -54.69 -23.74 -10.13
N ARG A 115 -55.45 -24.65 -10.75
CA ARG A 115 -55.74 -25.97 -10.17
C ARG A 115 -54.49 -26.85 -10.05
N GLN A 116 -53.62 -26.87 -11.06
CA GLN A 116 -52.42 -27.70 -11.08
C GLN A 116 -51.40 -27.30 -10.00
N PHE A 117 -51.28 -26.00 -9.73
CA PHE A 117 -50.31 -25.45 -8.78
C PHE A 117 -50.92 -25.10 -7.41
N GLY A 118 -52.22 -25.37 -7.20
CA GLY A 118 -52.92 -25.08 -5.94
C GLY A 118 -52.98 -23.59 -5.61
N ARG A 119 -53.05 -22.72 -6.62
CA ARG A 119 -53.07 -21.26 -6.49
C ARG A 119 -54.37 -20.67 -7.02
N SER A 120 -54.68 -19.45 -6.61
CA SER A 120 -55.81 -18.69 -7.15
C SER A 120 -55.53 -18.22 -8.59
N LYS A 121 -56.60 -17.91 -9.34
CA LYS A 121 -56.50 -17.37 -10.71
C LYS A 121 -55.66 -16.09 -10.75
N GLY A 122 -55.88 -15.19 -9.80
CA GLY A 122 -55.17 -13.90 -9.72
C GLY A 122 -53.67 -14.07 -9.46
N GLU A 123 -53.26 -15.05 -8.66
CA GLU A 123 -51.85 -15.34 -8.43
C GLU A 123 -51.15 -15.87 -9.69
N ILE A 124 -51.83 -16.70 -10.49
CA ILE A 124 -51.30 -17.16 -11.78
C ILE A 124 -51.19 -16.01 -12.78
N GLU A 125 -52.19 -15.14 -12.86
CA GLU A 125 -52.15 -13.96 -13.73
C GLU A 125 -51.02 -13.00 -13.34
N LEU A 126 -50.81 -12.76 -12.05
CA LEU A 126 -49.69 -11.96 -11.56
C LEU A 126 -48.33 -12.55 -11.95
N ILE A 127 -48.17 -13.87 -11.82
CA ILE A 127 -46.96 -14.59 -12.24
C ILE A 127 -46.69 -14.39 -13.73
N LEU A 128 -47.71 -14.55 -14.57
CA LEU A 128 -47.57 -14.39 -16.02
C LEU A 128 -47.23 -12.93 -16.39
N ASN A 129 -47.87 -11.95 -15.76
CA ASN A 129 -47.61 -10.53 -16.01
C ASN A 129 -46.18 -10.12 -15.61
N LEU A 130 -45.72 -10.55 -14.44
CA LEU A 130 -44.33 -10.31 -14.00
C LEU A 130 -43.33 -10.97 -14.96
N GLY A 131 -43.69 -12.11 -15.57
CA GLY A 131 -42.86 -12.78 -16.57
C GLY A 131 -42.79 -12.09 -17.91
N GLN A 132 -43.88 -11.45 -18.30
CA GLN A 132 -43.89 -10.64 -19.49
C GLN A 132 -43.00 -9.40 -19.32
N ILE A 133 -43.14 -8.69 -18.19
CA ILE A 133 -42.31 -7.50 -17.87
C ILE A 133 -40.81 -7.85 -17.88
N ARG A 134 -40.42 -9.01 -17.34
CA ARG A 134 -39.03 -9.47 -17.33
C ARG A 134 -38.48 -9.82 -18.72
N LYS A 135 -39.32 -10.19 -19.68
CA LYS A 135 -38.89 -10.49 -21.06
C LYS A 135 -38.84 -9.24 -21.94
N GLU A 136 -39.60 -8.20 -21.59
CA GLU A 136 -39.70 -6.95 -22.35
C GLU A 136 -38.73 -5.85 -21.87
N GLY A 137 -38.15 -5.97 -20.67
CA GLY A 137 -37.10 -5.09 -20.14
C GLY A 137 -35.70 -5.66 -20.32
#